data_AF-T5LE87-F1
#
_entry.id   AF-T5LE87-F1
#
_cell.length_a   1.000
_cell.length_b   1.000
_cell.length_c   1.000
_cell.angle_alpha   90.00
_cell.angle_beta   90.00
_cell.angle_gamma   90.00
#
_symmetry.space_group_name_H-M   'P 1'
#
loop_
_entity.id
_entity.type
_entity.pdbx_description
1 polymer ?
#
loop_
_entity_poly.entity_id
_entity_poly.type
_entity_poly.pdbx_seq_one_letter_code
_entity_poly.pdbx_strand_id
1 'polypeptide(L)'
;MKRIGLLGFWALCVLAALFSLTVMLIEAIRGREKALDIAVGFDQTANAAINGDVDETISSRAYRKASEGKWVWECLKALLDWLQPGHCRAAYMSETEHAKSWLSSNEK
;
A
#
# COMPACT_ATOMS: atom_id res chain seq x y z
N MET A 1 -9.32 13.50 21.97
CA MET A 1 -8.06 12.98 22.55
C MET A 1 -7.16 14.14 22.92
N LYS A 2 -6.53 14.15 24.10
CA LYS A 2 -5.55 15.20 24.46
C LYS A 2 -4.29 15.04 23.60
N ARG A 3 -3.61 16.15 23.26
CA ARG A 3 -2.39 16.16 22.42
C ARG A 3 -1.33 15.14 22.86
N ILE A 4 -1.19 14.95 24.18
CA ILE A 4 -0.28 13.95 24.77
C ILE A 4 -0.61 12.52 24.31
N GLY A 5 -1.89 12.17 24.20
CA GLY A 5 -2.31 10.86 23.68
C GLY A 5 -1.94 10.65 22.22
N LEU A 6 -2.06 11.69 21.38
CA LEU A 6 -1.65 11.64 19.97
C LEU A 6 -0.14 11.46 19.83
N LEU A 7 0.65 12.16 20.66
CA LEU A 7 2.11 12.00 20.69
C LEU A 7 2.52 10.59 21.15
N GLY A 8 1.80 10.01 22.11
CA GLY A 8 1.99 8.61 22.52
C GLY A 8 1.72 7.62 21.39
N PHE A 9 0.59 7.76 20.70
CA PHE A 9 0.29 6.94 19.52
C PHE A 9 1.31 7.11 18.41
N TRP A 10 1.72 8.35 18.13
CA TRP A 10 2.77 8.63 17.16
C TRP A 10 4.08 7.90 17.51
N ALA A 11 4.52 7.95 18.77
CA ALA A 11 5.72 7.26 19.21
C ALA A 11 5.62 5.73 19.04
N LEU A 12 4.45 5.15 19.33
CA LEU A 12 4.19 3.73 19.09
C LEU A 12 4.26 3.38 17.59
N CYS A 13 3.69 4.22 16.72
CA CYS A 13 3.79 4.03 15.27
C CYS A 13 5.24 4.09 14.78
N VAL A 14 6.06 5.00 15.34
CA VAL A 14 7.50 5.07 15.01
C VAL A 14 8.21 3.78 15.41
N LEU A 15 7.96 3.26 16.62
CA LEU A 15 8.54 2.00 17.07
C LEU A 15 8.11 0.82 16.19
N ALA A 16 6.82 0.76 15.82
CA ALA A 16 6.30 -0.26 14.91
C ALA A 16 6.97 -0.16 13.52
N ALA A 17 7.14 1.06 12.99
CA ALA A 17 7.82 1.26 11.71
C ALA A 17 9.27 0.79 11.75
N LEU A 18 10.04 1.12 12.79
CA LEU A 18 11.42 0.67 12.94
C LEU A 18 11.52 -0.86 13.03
N PHE A 19 10.62 -1.49 13.79
CA PHE A 19 10.56 -2.95 13.88
C PHE A 19 10.24 -3.57 12.52
N SER A 20 9.21 -3.10 11.84
CA SER A 20 8.80 -3.61 10.52
C SER A 20 9.88 -3.44 9.47
N LEU A 21 10.58 -2.30 9.44
CA LEU A 21 11.71 -2.07 8.51
C LEU A 21 12.90 -3.01 8.81
N THR A 22 13.16 -3.28 10.09
CA THR A 22 14.21 -4.24 10.48
C THR A 22 13.86 -5.64 10.00
N VAL A 23 12.61 -6.08 10.22
CA VAL A 23 12.12 -7.37 9.73
C VAL A 23 12.18 -7.39 8.20
N MET A 24 11.67 -6.38 7.52
CA MET A 24 11.71 -6.28 6.05
C MET A 24 13.12 -6.46 5.51
N LEU A 25 14.13 -5.80 6.09
CA LEU A 25 15.53 -5.95 5.68
C LEU A 25 16.03 -7.40 5.85
N ILE A 26 15.77 -8.02 7.00
CA ILE A 26 16.16 -9.41 7.26
C ILE A 26 15.49 -10.36 6.27
N GLU A 27 14.20 -10.16 5.99
CA GLU A 27 13.41 -11.01 5.09
C GLU A 27 13.82 -10.82 3.63
N ALA A 28 14.19 -9.60 3.24
CA ALA A 28 14.74 -9.29 1.92
C ALA A 28 16.08 -9.98 1.71
N ILE A 29 16.98 -9.95 2.70
CA ILE A 29 18.26 -10.69 2.66
C ILE A 29 18.03 -12.20 2.56
N ARG A 30 16.95 -12.72 3.16
CA ARG A 30 16.55 -14.13 3.08
C ARG A 30 15.80 -14.48 1.79
N GLY A 31 15.45 -13.51 0.94
CA GLY A 31 14.70 -13.71 -0.30
C GLY A 31 13.25 -14.19 -0.09
N ARG A 32 12.59 -13.81 1.00
CA ARG A 32 11.20 -14.25 1.30
C ARG A 32 10.17 -13.23 0.83
N GLU A 33 9.02 -13.73 0.37
CA GLU A 33 7.88 -12.92 -0.08
C GLU A 33 7.35 -11.96 1.00
N LYS A 34 7.51 -12.32 2.28
CA LYS A 34 7.17 -11.45 3.42
C LYS A 34 7.77 -10.04 3.33
N ALA A 35 8.95 -9.87 2.73
CA ALA A 35 9.52 -8.54 2.54
C ALA A 35 8.66 -7.65 1.62
N LEU A 36 8.03 -8.25 0.60
CA LEU A 36 7.10 -7.57 -0.29
C LEU A 36 5.78 -7.27 0.41
N ASP A 37 5.25 -8.19 1.22
CA ASP A 37 4.03 -7.96 2.01
C ASP A 37 4.19 -6.75 2.94
N ILE A 38 5.36 -6.64 3.60
CA ILE A 38 5.66 -5.49 4.46
C ILE A 38 5.76 -4.20 3.62
N ALA A 39 6.39 -4.25 2.44
CA ALA A 39 6.46 -3.11 1.53
C ALA A 39 5.07 -2.63 1.09
N VAL A 40 4.14 -3.56 0.79
CA VAL A 40 2.74 -3.24 0.46
C VAL A 40 2.04 -2.55 1.61
N GLY A 41 2.22 -3.02 2.86
CA GLY A 41 1.63 -2.36 4.03
C GLY A 41 2.16 -0.94 4.26
N PHE A 42 3.45 -0.70 3.99
CA PHE A 42 4.01 0.66 4.00
C PHE A 42 3.44 1.54 2.88
N ASP A 43 3.19 0.98 1.70
CA ASP A 43 2.55 1.70 0.60
C ASP A 43 1.11 2.10 0.93
N GLN A 44 0.32 1.21 1.52
CA GLN A 44 -1.03 1.53 2.04
C GLN A 44 -0.97 2.62 3.12
N THR A 45 -0.01 2.53 4.04
CA THR A 45 0.21 3.56 5.07
C THR A 45 0.52 4.92 4.44
N ALA A 46 1.36 4.94 3.40
CA ALA A 46 1.69 6.15 2.65
C ALA A 46 0.48 6.69 1.88
N ASN A 47 -0.33 5.83 1.25
CA ASN A 47 -1.56 6.22 0.56
C ASN A 47 -2.56 6.87 1.53
N ALA A 48 -2.79 6.26 2.69
CA ALA A 48 -3.65 6.81 3.74
C ALA A 48 -3.15 8.19 4.22
N ALA A 49 -1.83 8.38 4.35
CA ALA A 49 -1.23 9.66 4.73
C ALA A 49 -1.47 10.78 3.71
N ILE A 50 -1.66 10.45 2.42
CA ILE A 50 -2.00 11.40 1.34
C ILE A 50 -3.51 11.40 1.01
N ASN A 51 -4.36 11.12 1.99
CA ASN A 51 -5.83 11.07 1.86
C ASN A 51 -6.32 10.05 0.82
N GLY A 52 -5.64 8.91 0.72
CA GLY A 52 -6.13 7.72 0.03
C GLY A 52 -6.88 6.78 0.96
N ASP A 53 -7.47 5.73 0.40
CA ASP A 53 -8.13 4.69 1.20
C ASP A 53 -7.08 3.85 1.96
N VAL A 54 -7.42 3.38 3.17
CA VAL A 54 -6.50 2.67 4.07
C VAL A 54 -6.11 1.29 3.56
N ASP A 55 -6.96 0.66 2.77
CA ASP A 55 -6.71 -0.66 2.17
C ASP A 55 -6.22 -0.55 0.72
N GLU A 56 -6.10 0.67 0.18
CA GLU A 56 -5.64 0.96 -1.18
C GLU A 56 -4.14 1.27 -1.22
N THR A 57 -3.45 0.67 -2.20
CA THR A 57 -2.05 0.98 -2.54
C THR A 57 -1.95 2.22 -3.44
N ILE A 58 -0.83 2.96 -3.37
CA ILE A 58 -0.60 4.11 -4.27
C ILE A 58 -0.59 3.66 -5.72
N SER A 59 -0.06 2.47 -6.00
CA SER A 59 0.00 1.90 -7.35
C SER A 59 -1.38 1.54 -7.91
N SER A 60 -2.29 0.96 -7.10
CA SER A 60 -3.69 0.74 -7.49
C SER A 60 -4.44 2.06 -7.70
N ARG A 61 -4.25 3.02 -6.79
CA ARG A 61 -4.80 4.37 -6.92
C ARG A 61 -4.35 5.06 -8.19
N ALA A 62 -3.06 4.95 -8.53
CA ALA A 62 -2.50 5.51 -9.75
C ALA A 62 -3.12 4.88 -10.99
N TYR A 63 -3.34 3.56 -11.02
CA TYR A 63 -4.04 2.91 -12.12
C TYR A 63 -5.48 3.42 -12.29
N ARG A 64 -6.24 3.48 -11.19
CA ARG A 64 -7.63 3.97 -11.16
C ARG A 64 -7.73 5.42 -11.61
N LYS A 65 -6.90 6.31 -11.06
CA LYS A 65 -6.90 7.75 -11.38
C LYS A 65 -6.32 8.07 -12.75
N ALA A 66 -5.36 7.30 -13.25
CA ALA A 66 -4.92 7.39 -14.63
C ALA A 66 -6.04 7.00 -15.60
N SER A 67 -6.83 5.97 -15.28
CA SER A 67 -7.99 5.57 -16.09
C SER A 67 -9.12 6.62 -16.10
N GLU A 68 -9.16 7.51 -15.10
CA GLU A 68 -10.04 8.69 -15.07
C GLU A 68 -9.49 9.88 -15.89
N GLY A 69 -8.32 9.75 -16.55
CA GLY A 69 -7.70 10.81 -17.36
C GLY A 69 -6.96 11.88 -16.57
N LYS A 70 -6.54 11.60 -15.33
CA LYS A 70 -5.76 12.56 -14.53
C LYS A 70 -4.27 12.46 -14.83
N TRP A 71 -3.75 13.43 -15.59
CA TRP A 71 -2.36 13.47 -16.08
C TRP A 71 -1.28 13.24 -15.00
N VAL A 72 -1.43 13.81 -13.80
CA VAL A 72 -0.46 13.62 -12.69
C VAL A 72 -0.34 12.13 -12.33
N TRP A 73 -1.46 11.42 -12.33
CA TRP A 73 -1.52 10.00 -12.01
C TRP A 73 -1.07 9.13 -13.19
N GLU A 74 -1.23 9.60 -14.42
CA GLU A 74 -0.63 8.95 -15.59
C GLU A 74 0.90 9.01 -15.53
N CYS A 75 1.47 10.17 -15.17
CA CYS A 75 2.91 10.29 -14.96
C CYS A 75 3.39 9.38 -13.83
N LEU A 76 2.67 9.35 -12.70
CA LEU A 76 3.02 8.49 -11.58
C LEU A 76 2.91 7.00 -11.96
N LYS A 77 1.83 6.60 -12.62
CA LYS A 77 1.66 5.24 -13.16
C LYS A 77 2.82 4.89 -14.11
N ALA A 78 3.19 5.78 -15.02
CA ALA A 78 4.28 5.55 -15.96
C ALA A 78 5.62 5.37 -15.23
N LEU A 79 5.89 6.15 -14.18
CA LEU A 79 7.08 6.01 -13.34
C LEU A 79 7.11 4.66 -12.60
N LEU A 80 5.98 4.26 -12.01
CA LEU A 80 5.87 2.99 -11.27
C LEU A 80 5.93 1.78 -12.21
N ASP A 81 5.25 1.84 -13.35
CA ASP A 81 5.31 0.79 -14.37
C ASP A 81 6.67 0.74 -15.09
N TRP A 82 7.45 1.83 -15.09
CA TRP A 82 8.84 1.80 -15.59
C TRP A 82 9.76 0.99 -14.68
N LEU A 83 9.57 1.08 -13.36
CA LEU A 83 10.33 0.28 -12.39
C LEU A 83 9.96 -1.22 -12.48
N GLN A 84 8.66 -1.52 -12.63
CA GLN A 84 8.16 -2.86 -12.82
C GLN A 84 6.98 -2.86 -13.81
N PRO A 85 7.17 -3.32 -15.06
CA PRO A 85 6.13 -3.30 -16.08
C PRO A 85 4.83 -3.98 -15.64
N GLY A 86 3.72 -3.24 -15.70
CA GLY A 86 2.39 -3.75 -15.36
C GLY A 86 2.08 -3.84 -13.87
N HIS A 87 2.96 -3.33 -13.00
CA HIS A 87 2.79 -3.33 -11.55
C HIS A 87 1.49 -2.65 -11.12
N CYS A 88 1.19 -1.45 -11.63
CA CYS A 88 -0.02 -0.71 -11.25
C CYS A 88 -1.31 -1.46 -11.63
N ARG A 89 -1.33 -2.13 -12.79
CA ARG A 89 -2.48 -2.93 -13.22
C ARG A 89 -2.65 -4.17 -12.35
N ALA A 90 -1.54 -4.86 -12.03
CA ALA A 90 -1.57 -6.04 -11.18
C ALA A 90 -2.09 -5.70 -9.77
N ALA A 91 -1.62 -4.60 -9.18
CA ALA A 91 -2.07 -4.11 -7.87
C ALA A 91 -3.58 -3.81 -7.85
N TYR A 92 -4.10 -3.16 -8.90
CA TYR A 92 -5.53 -2.92 -9.04
C TYR A 92 -6.33 -4.22 -9.16
N MET A 93 -5.84 -5.20 -9.94
CA MET A 93 -6.53 -6.48 -10.09
C MET A 93 -6.56 -7.25 -8.78
N SER A 94 -5.46 -7.32 -8.03
CA SER A 94 -5.42 -8.00 -6.73
C SER A 94 -6.40 -7.37 -5.73
N GLU A 95 -6.50 -6.03 -5.67
CA GLU A 95 -7.51 -5.34 -4.84
C GLU A 95 -8.93 -5.80 -5.21
N THR A 96 -9.25 -5.84 -6.51
CA THR A 96 -10.59 -6.25 -6.96
C THR A 96 -10.89 -7.72 -6.72
N GLU A 97 -9.89 -8.61 -6.82
CA GLU A 97 -10.05 -10.03 -6.54
C GLU A 97 -10.27 -10.29 -5.05
N HIS A 98 -9.52 -9.62 -4.18
CA HIS A 98 -9.72 -9.66 -2.74
C HIS A 98 -11.12 -9.18 -2.35
N ALA A 99 -11.58 -8.05 -2.91
CA ALA A 99 -12.93 -7.54 -2.67
C ALA A 99 -14.03 -8.52 -3.09
N LYS A 100 -13.90 -9.12 -4.29
CA LYS A 100 -14.83 -10.16 -4.77
C LYS A 100 -14.86 -11.38 -3.86
N SER A 101 -13.69 -11.83 -3.40
CA SER A 101 -13.58 -12.99 -2.51
C SER A 101 -14.32 -12.75 -1.20
N TRP A 102 -14.18 -11.56 -0.62
CA TRP A 102 -14.81 -11.17 0.63
C TRP A 102 -16.34 -11.14 0.49
N LEU A 103 -16.85 -10.54 -0.59
CA LEU A 103 -18.29 -10.52 -0.91
C LEU A 103 -18.85 -11.95 -1.03
N SER A 104 -18.16 -12.82 -1.77
CA SER A 104 -18.61 -14.22 -1.96
C SER A 104 -18.63 -15.06 -0.68
N SER A 105 -17.82 -14.68 0.33
CA SER A 105 -17.78 -15.35 1.63
C SER A 105 -18.86 -14.84 2.58
N ASN A 106 -19.34 -13.61 2.40
CA ASN A 106 -20.31 -12.97 3.29
C ASN A 106 -21.77 -13.10 2.80
N GLU A 107 -21.98 -13.56 1.57
CA GLU A 107 -23.30 -13.87 1.00
C GLU A 107 -23.81 -15.29 1.32
N LYS A 108 -23.00 -16.13 1.98
CA LYS A 108 -23.34 -17.50 2.41
C LYS A 108 -23.69 -17.56 3.89
#